data_AF-A0AB34XGB2-F1
#
_entry.id   AF-A0AB34XGB2-F1
#
_cell.length_a   1.000
_cell.length_b   1.000
_cell.length_c   1.000
_cell.angle_alpha   90.00
_cell.angle_beta   90.00
_cell.angle_gamma   90.00
#
_symmetry.space_group_name_H-M   'P 1'
#
loop_
_entity.id
_entity.type
_entity.pdbx_description
1 polymer ?
#
loop_
_entity_poly.entity_id
_entity_poly.type
_entity_poly.pdbx_seq_one_letter_code
_entity_poly.pdbx_strand_id
1 'polypeptide(L)'
;MTRQFPYMKSTFLWKGDDFILTPEALANPKNKYHGLERLALEHHEAGDWRLAGEYWLIAAGWRRNLMNPENERHVEALQFALRHVEYDRALAEWKKKKLGRNAMPYPSQFGLSDD
;
A
#
# COMPACT_ATOMS: atom_id res chain seq x y z
N MET A 1 -19.40 12.33 3.15
CA MET A 1 -18.13 11.59 3.00
C MET A 1 -17.66 10.90 4.28
N THR A 2 -18.55 10.48 5.19
CA THR A 2 -18.16 9.75 6.42
C THR A 2 -18.45 8.25 6.36
N ARG A 3 -19.15 7.76 5.33
CA ARG A 3 -19.45 6.33 5.16
C ARG A 3 -18.21 5.45 4.96
N GLN A 4 -17.08 6.03 4.55
CA GLN A 4 -15.84 5.29 4.30
C GLN A 4 -14.98 5.10 5.54
N PHE A 5 -15.19 5.88 6.62
CA PHE A 5 -14.36 5.82 7.84
C PHE A 5 -15.23 5.89 9.10
N PRO A 6 -15.86 4.77 9.52
CA PRO A 6 -16.88 4.75 10.59
C PRO A 6 -16.38 5.18 11.98
N TYR A 7 -15.06 5.25 12.19
CA TYR A 7 -14.45 5.65 13.46
C TYR A 7 -13.80 7.04 13.42
N MET A 8 -13.93 7.77 12.30
CA MET A 8 -13.31 9.08 12.16
C MET A 8 -14.19 10.16 12.80
N LYS A 9 -13.55 11.05 13.58
CA LYS A 9 -14.26 12.18 14.20
C LYS A 9 -14.84 13.08 13.11
N SER A 10 -16.09 13.50 13.29
CA SER A 10 -16.78 14.44 12.39
C SER A 10 -16.09 15.80 12.27
N THR A 11 -15.21 16.15 13.21
CA THR A 11 -14.43 17.39 13.25
C THR A 11 -13.07 17.28 12.56
N PHE A 12 -12.75 16.15 11.95
CA PHE A 12 -11.49 15.99 11.24
C PHE A 12 -11.46 16.88 10.00
N LEU A 13 -10.54 17.85 9.99
CA LEU A 13 -10.36 18.79 8.89
C LEU A 13 -9.56 18.11 7.77
N TRP A 14 -10.27 17.51 6.82
CA TRP A 14 -9.67 17.02 5.59
C TRP A 14 -9.13 18.21 4.78
N LYS A 15 -7.82 18.24 4.55
CA LYS A 15 -7.21 19.06 3.50
C LYS A 15 -7.40 18.33 2.17
N GLY A 16 -7.55 19.07 1.07
CA GLY A 16 -7.78 18.49 -0.27
C GLY A 16 -6.71 17.46 -0.68
N ASP A 17 -5.50 17.63 -0.17
CA ASP A 17 -4.34 16.78 -0.43
C ASP A 17 -4.21 15.61 0.57
N ASP A 18 -5.10 15.51 1.57
CA ASP A 18 -5.08 14.42 2.56
C ASP A 18 -5.62 13.10 1.98
N PHE A 19 -6.29 13.17 0.83
CA PHE A 19 -6.67 12.00 0.05
C PHE A 19 -5.55 11.66 -0.92
N ILE A 20 -4.65 10.79 -0.48
CA ILE A 20 -3.58 10.25 -1.32
C ILE A 20 -4.14 9.22 -2.32
N LEU A 21 -5.41 8.81 -2.12
CA LEU A 21 -6.07 7.76 -2.88
C LEU A 21 -7.24 8.34 -3.65
N THR A 22 -7.26 8.05 -4.95
CA THR A 22 -8.35 8.50 -5.81
C THR A 22 -9.67 7.84 -5.39
N PRO A 23 -10.82 8.53 -5.53
CA PRO A 23 -12.14 7.95 -5.30
C PRO A 23 -12.34 6.61 -6.02
N GLU A 24 -11.73 6.43 -7.20
CA GLU A 24 -11.75 5.20 -7.99
C GLU A 24 -11.09 4.02 -7.28
N ALA A 25 -10.01 4.24 -6.52
CA ALA A 25 -9.35 3.22 -5.70
C ALA A 25 -10.23 2.75 -4.54
N LEU A 26 -11.10 3.64 -4.03
CA LEU A 26 -12.06 3.34 -2.97
C LEU A 26 -13.40 2.79 -3.49
N ALA A 27 -13.74 3.08 -4.75
CA ALA A 27 -15.05 2.85 -5.35
C ALA A 27 -15.14 1.60 -6.24
N ASN A 28 -14.17 0.68 -6.21
CA ASN A 28 -14.22 -0.53 -7.02
C ASN A 28 -14.66 -1.78 -6.22
N PRO A 29 -15.97 -1.99 -6.00
CA PRO A 29 -16.48 -3.16 -5.28
C PRO A 29 -16.50 -4.45 -6.12
N LYS A 30 -16.11 -4.40 -7.42
CA LYS A 30 -16.25 -5.54 -8.35
C LYS A 30 -14.92 -6.10 -8.86
N ASN A 31 -13.83 -5.32 -8.88
CA ASN A 31 -12.49 -5.83 -9.15
C ASN A 31 -11.65 -5.81 -7.87
N LYS A 32 -11.60 -7.01 -7.27
CA LYS A 32 -10.49 -7.64 -6.56
C LYS A 32 -9.30 -6.70 -6.29
N TYR A 33 -8.91 -6.58 -5.03
CA TYR A 33 -7.71 -5.89 -4.52
C TYR A 33 -6.45 -5.97 -5.42
N HIS A 34 -6.31 -7.00 -6.27
CA HIS A 34 -5.37 -7.05 -7.40
C HIS A 34 -5.29 -5.78 -8.27
N GLY A 35 -6.39 -5.03 -8.44
CA GLY A 35 -6.35 -3.74 -9.14
C GLY A 35 -5.53 -2.68 -8.39
N LEU A 36 -5.58 -2.69 -7.05
CA LEU A 36 -4.77 -1.84 -6.19
C LEU A 36 -3.31 -2.29 -6.19
N GLU A 37 -3.05 -3.60 -6.21
CA GLU A 37 -1.69 -4.14 -6.30
C GLU A 37 -1.01 -3.72 -7.61
N ARG A 38 -1.76 -3.75 -8.72
CA ARG A 38 -1.25 -3.26 -10.00
C ARG A 38 -0.93 -1.76 -9.96
N LEU A 39 -1.83 -0.93 -9.41
CA LEU A 39 -1.56 0.51 -9.23
C LEU A 39 -0.34 0.74 -8.33
N ALA A 40 -0.19 -0.07 -7.28
CA ALA A 40 0.96 0.01 -6.40
C ALA A 40 2.27 -0.25 -7.17
N LEU A 41 2.31 -1.27 -8.03
CA LEU A 41 3.46 -1.55 -8.90
C LEU A 41 3.72 -0.41 -9.90
N GLU A 42 2.69 0.10 -10.57
CA GLU A 42 2.82 1.22 -11.52
C GLU A 42 3.44 2.46 -10.84
N HIS A 43 2.99 2.80 -9.62
CA HIS A 43 3.54 3.90 -8.86
C HIS A 43 4.94 3.61 -8.28
N HIS A 44 5.22 2.36 -7.92
CA HIS A 44 6.55 1.92 -7.50
C HIS A 44 7.58 2.13 -8.62
N GLU A 45 7.26 1.68 -9.84
CA GLU A 45 8.10 1.84 -11.03
C GLU A 45 8.30 3.32 -11.40
N ALA A 46 7.26 4.15 -11.22
CA ALA A 46 7.34 5.60 -11.42
C ALA A 46 8.16 6.32 -10.32
N GLY A 47 8.60 5.61 -9.28
CA GLY A 47 9.36 6.18 -8.15
C GLY A 47 8.51 7.01 -7.19
N ASP A 48 7.18 6.84 -7.22
CA ASP A 48 6.23 7.40 -6.25
C ASP A 48 5.94 6.38 -5.14
N TRP A 49 7.00 6.03 -4.41
CA TRP A 49 6.96 4.96 -3.41
C TRP A 49 6.03 5.25 -2.23
N ARG A 50 5.76 6.52 -1.92
CA ARG A 50 4.77 6.84 -0.89
C ARG A 50 3.38 6.36 -1.31
N LEU A 51 2.97 6.75 -2.52
CA LEU A 51 1.66 6.38 -3.06
C LEU A 51 1.57 4.87 -3.31
N ALA A 52 2.64 4.25 -3.82
CA ALA A 52 2.73 2.79 -3.97
C ALA A 52 2.46 2.05 -2.66
N GLY A 53 3.14 2.43 -1.58
CA GLY A 53 2.97 1.81 -0.26
C GLY A 53 1.56 1.98 0.32
N GLU A 54 0.88 3.07 -0.02
CA GLU A 54 -0.51 3.30 0.40
C GLU A 54 -1.50 2.40 -0.36
N TYR A 55 -1.30 2.20 -1.66
CA TYR A 55 -2.09 1.22 -2.42
C TYR A 55 -1.89 -0.21 -1.89
N TRP A 56 -0.65 -0.61 -1.58
CA TRP A 56 -0.37 -1.91 -0.96
C TRP A 56 -1.05 -2.07 0.40
N LEU A 57 -1.09 -1.01 1.22
CA LEU A 57 -1.71 -1.07 2.54
C LEU A 57 -3.23 -1.29 2.46
N ILE A 58 -3.89 -0.65 1.50
CA ILE A 58 -5.33 -0.86 1.28
C ILE A 58 -5.58 -2.26 0.73
N ALA A 59 -4.75 -2.72 -0.23
CA ALA A 59 -4.82 -4.08 -0.75
C ALA A 59 -4.67 -5.11 0.39
N ALA A 60 -3.73 -4.89 1.32
CA ALA A 60 -3.57 -5.72 2.51
C ALA A 60 -4.83 -5.68 3.42
N GLY A 61 -5.43 -4.51 3.62
CA GLY A 61 -6.70 -4.38 4.36
C GLY A 61 -7.84 -5.20 3.72
N TRP A 62 -7.98 -5.14 2.40
CA TRP A 62 -8.97 -5.95 1.67
C TRP A 62 -8.67 -7.44 1.75
N ARG A 63 -7.41 -7.85 1.58
CA ARG A 63 -6.97 -9.25 1.75
C ARG A 63 -7.34 -9.75 3.13
N ARG A 64 -7.08 -8.97 4.18
CA ARG A 64 -7.41 -9.35 5.56
C ARG A 64 -8.91 -9.56 5.77
N ASN A 65 -9.74 -8.75 5.12
CA ASN A 65 -11.21 -8.82 5.23
C ASN A 65 -11.82 -9.97 4.42
N LEU A 66 -11.18 -10.36 3.31
CA LEU A 66 -11.70 -11.37 2.39
C LEU A 66 -11.02 -12.75 2.56
N MET A 67 -9.92 -12.82 3.32
CA MET A 67 -9.18 -14.07 3.50
C MET A 67 -9.92 -15.07 4.41
N ASN A 68 -9.83 -16.34 4.02
CA ASN A 68 -9.90 -17.45 4.97
C ASN A 68 -8.56 -17.58 5.72
N PRO A 69 -8.51 -17.42 7.07
CA PRO A 69 -7.27 -17.52 7.84
C PRO A 69 -6.67 -18.93 7.88
N GLU A 70 -7.47 -19.98 7.65
CA GLU A 70 -7.00 -21.37 7.61
C GLU A 70 -6.34 -21.73 6.26
N ASN A 71 -6.39 -20.81 5.28
CA ASN A 71 -5.73 -20.99 4.00
C ASN A 71 -4.38 -20.27 4.01
N GLU A 72 -3.30 -21.04 4.14
CA GLU A 72 -1.92 -20.54 4.19
C GLU A 72 -1.59 -19.62 3.01
N ARG A 73 -2.10 -19.89 1.80
CA ARG A 73 -1.86 -19.04 0.63
C ARG A 73 -2.44 -17.64 0.79
N HIS A 74 -3.56 -17.50 1.49
CA HIS A 74 -4.11 -16.18 1.76
C HIS A 74 -3.26 -15.42 2.78
N VAL A 75 -2.72 -16.12 3.78
CA VAL A 75 -1.81 -15.54 4.77
C VAL A 75 -0.52 -15.10 4.11
N GLU A 76 0.10 -15.94 3.28
CA GLU A 76 1.28 -15.61 2.50
C GLU A 76 1.06 -14.39 1.61
N ALA A 77 -0.08 -14.33 0.91
CA ALA A 77 -0.37 -13.22 0.03
C ALA A 77 -0.70 -11.91 0.79
N LEU A 78 -1.22 -11.99 2.02
CA LEU A 78 -1.32 -10.84 2.91
C LEU A 78 0.07 -10.37 3.37
N GLN A 79 0.94 -11.30 3.77
CA GLN A 79 2.31 -10.99 4.17
C GLN A 79 3.10 -10.37 3.02
N PHE A 80 2.93 -10.87 1.80
CA PHE A 80 3.51 -10.29 0.59
C PHE A 80 3.14 -8.82 0.41
N ALA A 81 1.84 -8.50 0.51
CA ALA A 81 1.38 -7.10 0.42
C ALA A 81 1.98 -6.23 1.53
N LEU A 82 2.06 -6.72 2.77
CA LEU A 82 2.64 -5.98 3.89
C LEU A 82 4.14 -5.74 3.74
N ARG A 83 4.90 -6.70 3.20
CA ARG A 83 6.33 -6.53 2.89
C ARG A 83 6.55 -5.42 1.86
N HIS A 84 5.70 -5.35 0.84
CA HIS A 84 5.74 -4.23 -0.11
C HIS A 84 5.45 -2.88 0.55
N VAL A 85 4.48 -2.80 1.48
CA VAL A 85 4.24 -1.56 2.25
C VAL A 85 5.50 -1.10 2.98
N GLU A 86 6.20 -2.02 3.64
CA GLU A 86 7.42 -1.71 4.39
C GLU A 86 8.56 -1.28 3.47
N TYR A 87 8.73 -1.99 2.35
CA TYR A 87 9.74 -1.69 1.35
C TYR A 87 9.54 -0.30 0.72
N ASP A 88 8.32 -0.01 0.27
CA ASP A 88 7.96 1.27 -0.33
C ASP A 88 8.12 2.44 0.64
N ARG A 89 7.77 2.24 1.91
CA ARG A 89 8.01 3.25 2.97
C ARG A 89 9.50 3.51 3.17
N ALA A 90 10.32 2.46 3.17
CA ALA A 90 11.76 2.60 3.31
C ALA A 90 12.35 3.37 2.13
N LEU A 91 11.93 3.06 0.89
CA LEU A 91 12.34 3.78 -0.31
C LEU A 91 11.92 5.25 -0.29
N ALA A 92 10.67 5.53 0.10
CA ALA A 92 10.17 6.89 0.24
C ALA A 92 10.97 7.71 1.26
N GLU A 93 11.29 7.12 2.42
CA GLU A 93 12.12 7.77 3.44
C GLU A 93 13.58 7.95 2.98
N TRP A 94 14.16 6.97 2.27
CA TRP A 94 15.48 7.10 1.64
C TRP A 94 15.52 8.28 0.66
N LYS A 95 14.53 8.40 -0.22
CA LYS A 95 14.37 9.50 -1.18
C LYS A 95 14.27 10.85 -0.48
N LYS A 96 13.39 10.93 0.52
CA LYS A 96 13.11 12.14 1.30
C LYS A 96 14.34 12.64 2.05
N LYS A 97 15.12 11.73 2.63
CA LYS A 97 16.36 12.04 3.35
C LYS A 97 17.56 12.28 2.41
N LYS A 98 17.39 12.09 1.10
CA LYS A 98 18.45 12.21 0.08
C LYS A 98 19.70 11.40 0.45
N LEU A 99 19.49 10.19 0.99
CA LEU A 99 20.59 9.34 1.40
C LEU A 99 21.37 8.85 0.18
N GLY A 100 22.66 8.54 0.38
CA GLY A 100 23.50 8.01 -0.68
C GLY A 100 23.00 6.65 -1.19
N ARG A 101 23.46 6.26 -2.39
CA ARG A 101 23.10 4.99 -3.05
C ARG A 101 23.38 3.75 -2.18
N ASN A 102 24.44 3.80 -1.36
CA ASN A 102 24.81 2.69 -0.47
C ASN A 102 23.79 2.44 0.66
N ALA A 103 22.90 3.39 0.93
CA ALA A 103 21.84 3.27 1.92
C ALA A 103 20.47 2.98 1.28
N MET A 104 20.44 2.68 -0.03
CA MET A 104 19.20 2.35 -0.74
C MET A 104 18.63 1.03 -0.19
N PRO A 105 17.35 0.99 0.18
CA PRO A 105 16.67 -0.25 0.56
C PRO A 105 16.58 -1.21 -0.63
N TYR A 106 16.76 -2.51 -0.37
CA TYR A 106 16.63 -3.59 -1.35
C TYR A 106 15.44 -4.50 -1.01
N PRO A 107 14.71 -5.02 -2.02
CA PRO A 107 13.55 -5.89 -1.81
C PRO A 107 13.84 -7.08 -0.89
N SER A 108 14.99 -7.73 -1.06
CA SER A 108 15.44 -8.85 -0.22
C SER A 108 15.50 -8.56 1.28
N GLN A 109 15.75 -7.30 1.69
CA GLN A 109 15.73 -6.89 3.11
C GLN A 109 14.33 -6.99 3.74
N PHE A 110 13.28 -7.03 2.91
CA PHE A 110 11.89 -7.13 3.30
C PHE A 110 11.31 -8.52 2.98
N GLY A 111 12.14 -9.49 2.58
CA GLY A 111 11.68 -10.82 2.17
C GLY A 111 10.86 -10.80 0.87
N LEU A 112 11.18 -9.86 -0.03
CA LEU A 112 10.69 -9.81 -1.41
C LEU A 112 11.78 -10.30 -2.37
N SER A 113 11.37 -10.73 -3.56
CA SER A 113 12.31 -11.05 -4.65
C SER A 113 12.84 -9.77 -5.29
N ASP A 114 14.07 -9.83 -5.82
CA ASP A 114 14.63 -8.78 -6.68
C ASP A 114 14.20 -8.95 -8.16
N ASP A 115 13.49 -10.06 -8.47
CA ASP A 115 13.04 -10.47 -9.82
C ASP A 115 11.64 -9.95 -10.22
#